data_AF-A0A6J5TJ94-F1
#
_entry.id   AF-A0A6J5TJ94-F1
#
_cell.length_a   1.000
_cell.length_b   1.000
_cell.length_c   1.000
_cell.angle_alpha   90.00
_cell.angle_beta   90.00
_cell.angle_gamma   90.00
#
_symmetry.space_group_name_H-M   'P 1'
#
loop_
_entity.id
_entity.type
_entity.pdbx_description
1 polymer ?
#
loop_
_entity_poly.entity_id
_entity_poly.type
_entity_poly.pdbx_seq_one_letter_code
_entity_poly.pdbx_strand_id
1 'polypeptide(L)' 'MVETLDGEEICGRFSWIYGTPYCAEKIKFWEAIDDWDRKDQIPWVVCGDMNEVAWSHKKEGGAP' A
#
# COMPACT_ATOMS: atom_id res chain seq x y z
N MET A 1 2.20 15.86 12.57
CA MET A 1 2.83 15.44 13.84
C MET A 1 1.71 14.98 14.73
N VAL A 2 1.68 13.69 15.07
CA VAL A 2 0.71 13.14 16.03
C VAL A 2 1.43 13.15 17.37
N GLU A 3 0.98 13.99 18.28
CA GLU A 3 1.52 14.03 19.64
C GLU A 3 0.79 12.98 20.47
N THR A 4 1.56 12.07 21.08
CA THR A 4 1.06 11.11 22.06
C THR A 4 1.04 11.76 23.44
N LEU A 5 0.02 11.45 24.24
CA LEU A 5 -0.20 12.06 25.55
C LEU A 5 0.85 11.64 26.61
N ASP A 6 1.72 10.68 26.28
CA ASP A 6 2.59 10.00 27.26
C ASP A 6 4.10 10.13 26.95
N GLY A 7 4.51 10.93 25.97
CA GLY A 7 5.93 11.16 25.65
C GLY A 7 6.64 10.00 24.93
N GLU A 8 5.91 8.95 24.56
CA GLU A 8 6.42 7.87 23.71
C GLU A 8 6.34 8.29 22.23
N GLU A 9 7.50 8.48 21.61
CA GLU A 9 7.58 8.83 20.19
C GLU A 9 7.17 7.64 19.33
N ILE A 10 5.95 7.70 18.77
CA ILE A 10 5.49 6.69 17.81
C ILE A 10 6.16 6.97 16.47
N CYS A 11 7.10 6.10 16.09
CA CYS A 11 7.67 6.12 14.74
C CYS A 11 6.75 5.35 13.78
N GLY A 12 6.50 5.92 12.61
CA GLY A 12 5.75 5.28 11.54
C GLY A 12 6.26 5.75 10.18
N ARG A 13 6.22 4.84 9.20
CA ARG A 13 6.53 5.14 7.80
C ARG A 13 5.22 5.32 7.04
N PHE A 14 5.20 6.29 6.13
CA PHE A 14 4.10 6.49 5.20
C PHE A 14 4.63 6.64 3.78
N SER A 15 4.02 5.93 2.83
CA SER A 15 4.36 6.03 1.41
C SER A 15 3.12 6.16 0.56
N TRP A 16 3.19 7.06 -0.43
CA TRP A 16 2.17 7.19 -1.45
C TRP A 16 2.69 6.55 -2.75
N ILE A 17 2.02 5.51 -3.25
CA ILE A 17 2.46 4.73 -4.40
C ILE A 17 1.40 4.76 -5.50
N TYR A 18 1.86 4.85 -6.74
CA TYR A 18 1.04 4.65 -7.93
C TYR A 18 1.42 3.31 -8.57
N GLY A 19 0.46 2.40 -8.68
CA GLY A 19 0.65 1.05 -9.20
C GLY A 19 0.59 0.97 -10.72
N THR A 20 1.25 -0.04 -11.28
CA THR A 20 1.26 -0.30 -12.73
C THR A 20 -0.15 -0.58 -13.27
N PRO A 21 -0.57 -0.03 -14.42
CA PRO A 21 -1.82 -0.42 -15.08
C PRO A 21 -1.79 -1.81 -15.71
N TYR A 22 -0.61 -2.41 -15.86
CA TYR A 22 -0.44 -3.62 -16.65
C TYR A 22 -0.61 -4.88 -15.77
N CYS A 23 -1.59 -5.72 -16.11
CA CYS A 23 -1.87 -6.96 -15.36
C CYS A 23 -0.63 -7.87 -15.27
N ALA A 24 0.18 -7.94 -16.32
CA ALA A 24 1.39 -8.77 -16.37
C ALA A 24 2.49 -8.32 -15.38
N GLU A 25 2.44 -7.07 -14.90
CA GLU A 25 3.43 -6.49 -14.00
C GLU A 25 2.97 -6.45 -12.54
N LYS A 26 1.74 -6.86 -12.24
CA LYS A 26 1.17 -6.80 -10.89
C LYS A 26 1.93 -7.63 -9.88
N ILE A 27 2.32 -8.84 -10.25
CA ILE A 27 3.11 -9.72 -9.37
C ILE A 27 4.41 -9.02 -8.97
N LYS A 28 5.15 -8.49 -9.96
CA LYS A 28 6.40 -7.75 -9.73
C LYS A 28 6.20 -6.50 -8.88
N PHE A 29 5.08 -5.80 -9.07
CA PHE A 29 4.73 -4.63 -8.25
C PHE A 29 4.57 -5.00 -6.77
N TRP A 30 3.87 -6.10 -6.46
CA TRP A 30 3.69 -6.55 -5.08
C TRP A 30 4.97 -7.11 -4.46
N GLU A 31 5.76 -7.86 -5.23
CA GLU A 31 7.10 -8.31 -4.81
C GLU A 31 7.99 -7.13 -4.42
N ALA A 32 7.99 -6.06 -5.24
CA ALA A 32 8.74 -4.85 -4.93
C ALA A 32 8.27 -4.15 -3.64
N ILE A 33 6.96 -4.15 -3.35
CA ILE A 33 6.45 -3.59 -2.09
C ILE A 33 6.93 -4.41 -0.89
N ASP A 34 6.92 -5.74 -0.97
CA ASP A 34 7.44 -6.59 0.11
C ASP A 34 8.96 -6.40 0.32
N ASP A 35 9.72 -6.29 -0.78
CA ASP A 35 11.16 -5.99 -0.73
C ASP A 35 11.48 -4.61 -0.12
N TRP A 36 10.58 -3.64 -0.26
CA TRP A 36 10.73 -2.31 0.34
C TRP A 36 10.41 -2.28 1.84
N ASP A 37 9.77 -3.32 2.36
CA ASP A 37 9.57 -3.44 3.78
C ASP A 37 10.92 -3.72 4.48
N ARG A 38 11.33 -2.79 5.34
CA ARG A 38 12.58 -2.88 6.10
C ARG A 38 12.55 -3.97 7.17
N LYS A 39 11.40 -4.60 7.44
CA LYS A 39 11.20 -5.62 8.49
C LYS A 39 11.65 -5.13 9.88
N ASP A 40 11.65 -3.81 10.09
CA ASP A 40 12.21 -3.11 11.25
C ASP A 40 11.22 -2.97 12.42
N GLN A 41 10.09 -3.68 12.37
CA GLN A 41 8.97 -3.58 13.33
C GLN A 41 8.35 -2.18 13.44
N ILE A 42 8.76 -1.23 12.60
CA ILE A 42 8.15 0.11 12.52
C ILE A 42 6.93 0.00 11.60
N PRO A 43 5.72 0.40 12.04
CA PRO A 43 4.54 0.33 11.19
C PRO A 43 4.74 1.13 9.91
N TRP A 44 4.39 0.53 8.78
CA TRP A 44 4.46 1.16 7.47
C TRP A 44 3.09 1.16 6.80
N VAL A 45 2.58 2.35 6.52
CA VAL A 45 1.32 2.56 5.80
C VAL A 45 1.64 2.90 4.35
N VAL A 46 1.07 2.13 3.43
CA VAL A 46 1.15 2.36 1.99
C VAL A 46 -0.24 2.74 1.49
N CYS A 47 -0.34 3.90 0.85
CA CYS A 47 -1.58 4.44 0.30
C CYS A 47 -1.39 4.83 -1.18
N GLY A 48 -2.50 4.99 -1.90
CA GLY A 48 -2.50 5.44 -3.28
C GLY A 48 -3.43 4.64 -4.18
N ASP A 49 -3.22 4.72 -5.49
CA ASP A 49 -3.94 3.94 -6.49
C ASP A 49 -3.04 2.80 -6.97
N MET A 50 -3.32 1.58 -6.51
CA MET A 50 -2.58 0.39 -6.91
C MET A 50 -3.01 -0.13 -8.28
N ASN A 51 -4.04 0.47 -8.89
CA ASN A 51 -4.61 0.10 -10.18
C ASN A 51 -5.04 -1.38 -10.24
N GLU A 52 -5.46 -1.93 -9.11
CA GLU A 52 -5.85 -3.32 -8.96
C GLU A 52 -7.15 -3.42 -8.18
N VAL A 53 -8.01 -4.33 -8.63
CA VAL A 53 -9.24 -4.64 -7.95
C VAL A 53 -9.00 -5.86 -7.08
N ALA A 54 -8.81 -5.63 -5.78
CA ALA A 54 -8.51 -6.66 -4.80
C ALA A 54 -9.56 -7.80 -4.76
N TRP A 55 -10.81 -7.52 -5.13
CA TRP A 55 -11.87 -8.53 -5.22
C TRP A 55 -12.79 -8.29 -6.40
N SER A 56 -13.12 -9.35 -7.11
CA SER A 56 -13.99 -9.34 -8.30
C SER A 56 -15.35 -8.68 -8.06
N HIS A 57 -15.90 -8.76 -6.84
CA HIS A 57 -17.18 -8.14 -6.48
C HIS A 57 -17.12 -6.61 -6.40
N LYS A 58 -15.94 -6.00 -6.33
CA LYS A 58 -15.78 -4.54 -6.44
C LYS A 58 -15.88 -4.03 -7.88
N LYS A 59 -15.99 -4.92 -8.86
CA LYS A 59 -16.17 -4.62 -10.29
C LYS A 59 -17.63 -4.77 -10.75
N GLU A 60 -18.60 -4.47 -9.90
CA GLU A 60 -19.98 -4.29 -10.36
C GLU A 60 -20.12 -2.93 -11.07
N GLY A 61 -19.86 -2.91 -12.37
CA GLY A 61 -19.98 -1.69 -13.17
C GLY A 61 -19.46 -1.75 -14.61
N GLY A 62 -18.91 -2.89 -15.07
CA GLY A 62 -18.61 -3.06 -16.48
C GLY A 62 -19.91 -3.10 -17.29
N ALA A 63 -20.22 -2.01 -17.99
CA ALA A 63 -21.28 -2.00 -19.00
C ALA A 63 -20.96 -3.05 -20.09
N PRO A 64 -21.99 -3.69 -20.70
CA PRO A 64 -21.81 -4.71 -21.73
C PRO A 64 -21.09 -4.19 -22.99
#